data_AF-A0A8J9VGE7-F1
#
_entry.id   AF-A0A8J9VGE7-F1
#
_cell.length_a   1.000
_cell.length_b   1.000
_cell.length_c   1.000
_cell.angle_alpha   90.00
_cell.angle_beta   90.00
_cell.angle_gamma   90.00
#
_symmetry.space_group_name_H-M   'P 1'
#
loop_
_entity.id
_entity.type
_entity.pdbx_description
1 polymer ?
#
loop_
_entity_poly.entity_id
_entity_poly.type
_entity_poly.pdbx_seq_one_letter_code
_entity_poly.pdbx_strand_id
1 'polypeptide(L)'
;MSKIYNCACFGSGMDPMSRAGVARAVRRCGARTGAGVLLATHALEDARRAAARVALLRAGRLVAVAPLDDCLRRFGGGYVVACRTARGRASAAWARVARAAPAAALRVLHHAALHFLLPAHATVDGKEIETNLSDVFRLLAELQMSCDIEDYTVNQSSLEQMFLNFTERTSILESAEEPPPPARGCEELDSVTSL
;
A
#
# COMPACT_ATOMS: atom_id res chain seq x y z
N MET A 1 24.22 -22.30 -10.81
CA MET A 1 22.92 -22.14 -11.51
C MET A 1 21.87 -21.77 -10.48
N SER A 2 21.34 -20.56 -10.53
CA SER A 2 20.27 -20.11 -9.62
C SER A 2 18.94 -20.69 -10.09
N LYS A 3 18.27 -21.48 -9.25
CA LYS A 3 16.92 -22.02 -9.55
C LYS A 3 15.87 -20.95 -9.24
N ILE A 4 14.85 -20.81 -10.10
CA ILE A 4 13.71 -19.91 -9.87
C ILE A 4 12.45 -20.75 -9.78
N TYR A 5 11.70 -20.60 -8.69
CA TYR A 5 10.42 -21.28 -8.46
C TYR A 5 9.29 -20.27 -8.62
N ASN A 6 8.30 -20.57 -9.46
CA ASN A 6 7.08 -19.79 -9.60
C ASN A 6 5.94 -20.43 -8.79
N CYS A 7 5.31 -19.68 -7.91
CA CYS A 7 4.19 -20.14 -7.08
C CYS A 7 2.99 -19.20 -7.26
N ALA A 8 1.98 -19.67 -7.99
CA ALA A 8 0.70 -18.97 -8.16
C ALA A 8 -0.31 -19.43 -7.11
N CYS A 9 -1.26 -18.56 -6.74
CA CYS A 9 -2.32 -18.84 -5.76
C CYS A 9 -1.81 -19.21 -4.36
N PHE A 10 -0.65 -18.67 -3.96
CA PHE A 10 -0.06 -18.91 -2.64
C PHE A 10 -1.04 -18.54 -1.52
N GLY A 11 -1.41 -19.51 -0.67
CA GLY A 11 -2.31 -19.29 0.46
C GLY A 11 -3.75 -19.80 0.26
N SER A 12 -4.19 -20.01 -0.99
CA SER A 12 -5.58 -20.36 -1.28
C SER A 12 -5.93 -21.77 -0.78
N GLY A 13 -6.94 -21.88 0.09
CA GLY A 13 -7.42 -23.17 0.63
C GLY A 13 -6.63 -23.74 1.81
N MET A 14 -5.66 -22.98 2.36
CA MET A 14 -4.91 -23.38 3.57
C MET A 14 -5.49 -22.70 4.82
N ASP A 15 -5.48 -23.42 5.95
CA ASP A 15 -5.75 -22.82 7.24
C ASP A 15 -4.63 -21.83 7.65
N PRO A 16 -4.90 -20.90 8.59
CA PRO A 16 -3.92 -19.87 8.98
C PRO A 16 -2.57 -20.43 9.47
N MET A 17 -2.57 -21.59 10.13
CA MET A 17 -1.36 -22.20 10.69
C MET A 17 -0.52 -22.86 9.60
N SER A 18 -1.14 -23.66 8.73
CA SER A 18 -0.48 -24.29 7.59
C SER A 18 0.12 -23.24 6.65
N ARG A 19 -0.64 -22.18 6.36
CA ARG A 19 -0.19 -21.06 5.51
C ARG A 19 1.06 -20.38 6.07
N ALA A 20 1.10 -20.13 7.39
CA ALA A 20 2.28 -19.56 8.06
C ALA A 20 3.48 -20.52 8.02
N GLY A 21 3.23 -21.83 8.16
CA GLY A 21 4.25 -22.88 8.03
C GLY A 21 4.90 -22.88 6.64
N VAL A 22 4.08 -22.88 5.58
CA VAL A 22 4.55 -22.85 4.19
C VAL A 22 5.34 -21.57 3.89
N ALA A 23 4.86 -20.41 4.32
CA ALA A 23 5.58 -19.14 4.15
C ALA A 23 6.97 -19.15 4.82
N ARG A 24 7.10 -19.83 5.97
CA ARG A 24 8.39 -20.01 6.65
C ARG A 24 9.29 -20.98 5.90
N ALA A 25 8.74 -22.08 5.38
CA ALA A 25 9.48 -23.06 4.60
C ALA A 25 10.05 -22.46 3.30
N VAL A 26 9.24 -21.68 2.57
CA VAL A 26 9.66 -20.97 1.35
C VAL A 26 10.84 -20.03 1.65
N ARG A 27 10.73 -19.20 2.70
CA ARG A 27 11.82 -18.30 3.12
C ARG A 27 13.09 -19.05 3.50
N ARG A 28 12.96 -20.14 4.27
CA ARG A 28 14.12 -20.99 4.65
C ARG A 28 14.75 -21.67 3.45
N CYS A 29 13.95 -22.17 2.50
CA CYS A 29 14.44 -22.81 1.29
C CYS A 29 15.25 -21.82 0.44
N GLY A 30 14.70 -20.63 0.18
CA GLY A 30 15.41 -19.57 -0.54
C GLY A 30 16.74 -19.20 0.12
N ALA A 31 16.73 -18.99 1.45
CA ALA A 31 17.94 -18.64 2.20
C ALA A 31 19.01 -19.75 2.17
N ARG A 32 18.61 -21.03 2.22
CA ARG A 32 19.55 -22.17 2.23
C ARG A 32 20.07 -22.55 0.87
N THR A 33 19.26 -22.42 -0.18
CA THR A 33 19.58 -22.91 -1.52
C THR A 33 20.06 -21.81 -2.47
N GLY A 34 19.88 -20.54 -2.10
CA GLY A 34 20.10 -19.40 -2.99
C GLY A 34 19.09 -19.34 -4.15
N ALA A 35 18.01 -20.12 -4.10
CA ALA A 35 16.98 -20.11 -5.12
C ALA A 35 16.08 -18.87 -5.00
N GLY A 36 15.75 -18.28 -6.14
CA GLY A 36 14.74 -17.22 -6.23
C GLY A 36 13.34 -17.82 -6.20
N VAL A 37 12.40 -17.16 -5.54
CA VAL A 37 10.99 -17.57 -5.53
C VAL A 37 10.14 -16.38 -5.94
N LEU A 38 9.35 -16.55 -7.01
CA LEU A 38 8.34 -15.61 -7.46
C LEU A 38 6.98 -16.06 -6.91
N LEU A 39 6.34 -15.20 -6.12
CA LEU A 39 5.03 -15.45 -5.54
C LEU A 39 4.02 -14.51 -6.20
N ALA A 40 2.97 -15.08 -6.80
CA ALA A 40 1.81 -14.36 -7.28
C ALA A 40 0.59 -14.75 -6.44
N THR A 41 0.01 -13.79 -5.73
CA THR A 41 -1.17 -14.01 -4.88
C THR A 41 -2.10 -12.80 -4.93
N HIS A 42 -3.40 -13.07 -4.80
CA HIS A 42 -4.43 -12.05 -4.60
C HIS A 42 -4.55 -11.64 -3.12
N ALA A 43 -4.04 -12.49 -2.22
CA ALA A 43 -4.00 -12.22 -0.79
C ALA A 43 -2.73 -11.42 -0.45
N LEU A 44 -2.86 -10.09 -0.42
CA LEU A 44 -1.74 -9.19 -0.17
C LEU A 44 -1.07 -9.40 1.20
N GLU A 45 -1.83 -9.83 2.21
CA GLU A 45 -1.31 -10.23 3.51
C GLU A 45 -0.33 -11.43 3.39
N ASP A 46 -0.55 -12.35 2.46
CA ASP A 46 0.36 -13.47 2.22
C ASP A 46 1.64 -13.03 1.52
N ALA A 47 1.54 -12.08 0.58
CA ALA A 47 2.69 -11.45 -0.04
C ALA A 47 3.54 -10.72 1.01
N ARG A 48 2.90 -9.96 1.91
CA ARG A 48 3.57 -9.28 3.03
C ARG A 48 4.30 -10.24 3.96
N ARG A 49 3.73 -11.43 4.22
CA ARG A 49 4.34 -12.42 5.11
C ARG A 49 5.50 -13.14 4.45
N ALA A 50 5.38 -13.55 3.19
CA ALA A 50 6.33 -14.48 2.58
C ALA A 50 7.45 -13.78 1.79
N ALA A 51 7.18 -12.60 1.21
CA ALA A 51 8.09 -11.95 0.28
C ALA A 51 9.14 -11.07 0.99
N ALA A 52 10.36 -11.08 0.47
CA ALA A 52 11.42 -10.15 0.88
C ALA A 52 11.32 -8.80 0.14
N ARG A 53 10.79 -8.83 -1.09
CA ARG A 53 10.59 -7.67 -1.96
C ARG A 53 9.23 -7.82 -2.63
N VAL A 54 8.60 -6.69 -2.92
CA VAL A 54 7.33 -6.64 -3.64
C VAL A 54 7.56 -5.99 -4.99
N ALA A 55 6.97 -6.59 -6.02
CA ALA A 55 6.93 -6.07 -7.38
C ALA A 55 5.53 -5.53 -7.65
N LEU A 56 5.43 -4.28 -8.09
CA LEU A 56 4.18 -3.65 -8.51
C LEU A 56 4.05 -3.72 -10.02
N LEU A 57 2.97 -4.32 -10.49
CA LEU A 57 2.63 -4.43 -11.90
C LEU A 57 1.40 -3.56 -12.18
N ARG A 58 1.43 -2.76 -13.24
CA ARG A 58 0.31 -1.93 -13.72
C ARG A 58 0.23 -1.96 -15.23
N ALA A 59 -0.94 -2.23 -15.80
CA ALA A 59 -1.16 -2.24 -17.25
C ALA A 59 -0.05 -3.01 -18.02
N GLY A 60 0.29 -4.21 -17.54
CA GLY A 60 1.35 -5.05 -18.13
C GLY A 60 2.78 -4.57 -17.91
N ARG A 61 3.01 -3.47 -17.19
CA ARG A 61 4.34 -2.89 -16.94
C ARG A 61 4.73 -2.99 -15.47
N LEU A 62 6.01 -3.29 -15.23
CA LEU A 62 6.59 -3.33 -13.89
C LEU A 62 6.93 -1.90 -13.46
N VAL A 63 6.24 -1.41 -12.42
CA VAL A 63 6.35 -0.02 -11.97
C VAL A 63 7.38 0.14 -10.85
N ALA A 64 7.48 -0.85 -9.95
CA ALA A 64 8.46 -0.81 -8.87
C ALA A 64 8.83 -2.22 -8.41
N VAL A 65 10.08 -2.41 -7.97
CA VAL A 65 10.53 -3.61 -7.25
C VAL A 65 11.42 -3.21 -6.08
N ALA A 66 10.85 -3.20 -4.88
CA ALA A 66 11.55 -2.75 -3.68
C ALA A 66 11.18 -3.62 -2.46
N PRO A 67 11.94 -3.53 -1.36
CA PRO A 67 11.49 -4.03 -0.07
C PRO A 67 10.08 -3.50 0.25
N LEU A 68 9.28 -4.30 0.96
CA LEU A 68 7.89 -3.92 1.28
C LEU A 68 7.82 -2.55 1.98
N ASP A 69 8.70 -2.30 2.95
CA ASP A 69 8.67 -1.05 3.72
C ASP A 69 9.02 0.19 2.88
N ASP A 70 9.88 0.03 1.87
CA ASP A 70 10.20 1.10 0.93
C ASP A 70 9.03 1.33 -0.03
N CYS A 71 8.37 0.26 -0.47
CA CYS A 71 7.14 0.34 -1.26
C CYS A 71 6.02 1.05 -0.49
N LEU A 72 5.80 0.70 0.79
CA LEU A 72 4.80 1.33 1.64
C LEU A 72 5.14 2.79 1.98
N ARG A 73 6.42 3.15 2.09
CA ARG A 73 6.82 4.56 2.24
C ARG A 73 6.53 5.35 0.97
N ARG A 74 6.96 4.85 -0.19
CA ARG A 74 6.86 5.55 -1.48
C ARG A 74 5.46 5.60 -2.06
N PHE A 75 4.67 4.55 -1.84
CA PHE A 75 3.37 4.36 -2.49
C PHE A 75 2.24 4.11 -1.49
N GLY A 76 2.54 3.84 -0.21
CA GLY A 76 1.52 3.73 0.82
C GLY A 76 0.94 5.11 1.09
N GLY A 77 -0.39 5.16 1.23
CA GLY A 77 -1.16 6.40 1.37
C GLY A 77 -0.87 7.24 2.63
N GLY A 78 0.22 6.98 3.36
CA GLY A 78 0.63 7.69 4.55
C GLY A 78 0.34 6.97 5.88
N TYR A 79 0.23 7.77 6.94
CA TYR A 79 0.00 7.33 8.31
C TYR A 79 -1.39 7.73 8.77
N VAL A 80 -2.18 6.75 9.18
CA VAL A 80 -3.47 6.98 9.84
C VAL A 80 -3.22 7.15 11.32
N VAL A 81 -3.54 8.33 11.83
CA VAL A 81 -3.41 8.67 13.24
C VAL A 81 -4.79 8.73 13.86
N ALA A 82 -4.98 8.01 14.97
CA ALA A 82 -6.17 8.04 15.79
C ALA A 82 -5.81 8.58 17.17
N CYS A 83 -6.35 9.73 17.55
CA CYS A 83 -6.11 10.37 18.83
C CYS A 83 -7.38 10.39 19.67
N ARG A 84 -7.24 10.10 20.97
CA ARG A 84 -8.23 10.46 21.98
C ARG A 84 -7.89 11.84 22.50
N THR A 85 -8.84 12.76 22.42
CA THR A 85 -8.68 14.16 22.85
C THR A 85 -9.40 14.40 24.15
N ALA A 86 -8.89 15.31 24.96
CA ALA A 86 -9.63 15.79 26.12
C ALA A 86 -10.97 16.41 25.65
N ARG A 87 -12.02 16.28 26.48
CA ARG A 87 -13.38 16.72 26.10
C ARG A 87 -13.38 18.18 25.62
N GLY A 88 -13.86 18.38 24.39
CA GLY A 88 -13.98 19.71 23.79
C GLY A 88 -12.69 20.27 23.18
N ARG A 89 -11.57 19.52 23.22
CA ARG A 89 -10.28 19.94 22.63
C ARG A 89 -10.05 19.42 21.21
N ALA A 90 -10.91 18.52 20.71
CA ALA A 90 -10.76 17.92 19.38
C ALA A 90 -10.56 18.94 18.25
N SER A 91 -11.36 20.01 18.21
CA SER A 91 -11.27 21.05 17.18
C SER A 91 -9.98 21.88 17.31
N ALA A 92 -9.54 22.16 18.54
CA ALA A 92 -8.29 22.87 18.79
C ALA A 92 -7.07 22.03 18.38
N ALA A 93 -7.10 20.72 18.69
CA ALA A 93 -6.10 19.75 18.27
C ALA A 93 -6.01 19.69 16.73
N TRP A 94 -7.15 19.58 16.05
CA TRP A 94 -7.20 19.59 14.58
C TRP A 94 -6.64 20.89 13.99
N ALA A 95 -7.00 22.06 14.54
CA ALA A 95 -6.48 23.33 14.05
C ALA A 95 -4.95 23.43 14.16
N ARG A 96 -4.34 22.80 15.18
CA ARG A 96 -2.87 22.68 15.29
C ARG A 96 -2.31 21.73 14.24
N VAL A 97 -2.91 20.56 14.06
CA VAL A 97 -2.50 19.60 13.03
C VAL A 97 -2.55 20.23 11.64
N ALA A 98 -3.64 20.88 11.28
CA ALA A 98 -3.81 21.52 9.97
C ALA A 98 -2.77 22.63 9.70
N ARG A 99 -2.30 23.33 10.75
CA ARG A 99 -1.21 24.32 10.63
C ARG A 99 0.16 23.67 10.48
N ALA A 100 0.42 22.59 11.23
CA ALA A 100 1.72 21.92 11.22
C ALA A 100 1.92 21.01 10.01
N ALA A 101 0.84 20.39 9.52
CA ALA A 101 0.83 19.46 8.41
C ALA A 101 -0.33 19.83 7.45
N PRO A 102 -0.10 20.72 6.48
CA PRO A 102 -1.16 21.18 5.57
C PRO A 102 -1.69 20.07 4.64
N ALA A 103 -0.90 19.02 4.42
CA ALA A 103 -1.31 17.83 3.67
C ALA A 103 -2.20 16.87 4.48
N ALA A 104 -2.44 17.13 5.77
CA ALA A 104 -3.24 16.25 6.61
C ALA A 104 -4.71 16.23 6.15
N ALA A 105 -5.29 15.03 6.00
CA ALA A 105 -6.69 14.86 5.68
C ALA A 105 -7.47 14.45 6.93
N LEU A 106 -8.43 15.28 7.35
CA LEU A 106 -9.34 14.95 8.46
C LEU A 106 -10.24 13.79 8.06
N ARG A 107 -10.35 12.78 8.94
CA ARG A 107 -11.26 11.64 8.74
C ARG A 107 -12.41 11.65 9.75
N VAL A 108 -12.10 11.87 11.02
CA VAL A 108 -13.08 11.89 12.10
C VAL A 108 -12.77 13.04 13.04
N LEU A 109 -13.79 13.82 13.36
CA LEU A 109 -13.75 14.84 14.40
C LEU A 109 -14.99 14.70 15.27
N HIS A 110 -14.81 14.21 16.49
CA HIS A 110 -15.86 14.04 17.48
C HIS A 110 -15.38 14.53 18.85
N HIS A 111 -16.29 14.84 19.77
CA HIS A 111 -16.04 15.48 21.07
C HIS A 111 -14.79 15.03 21.86
N ALA A 112 -14.35 13.79 21.70
CA ALA A 112 -13.16 13.22 22.31
C ALA A 112 -12.31 12.35 21.35
N ALA A 113 -12.61 12.36 20.04
CA ALA A 113 -11.91 11.52 19.06
C ALA A 113 -11.51 12.34 17.82
N LEU A 114 -10.23 12.27 17.47
CA LEU A 114 -9.66 12.94 16.31
C LEU A 114 -8.89 11.92 15.48
N HIS A 115 -9.38 11.59 14.29
CA HIS A 115 -8.67 10.72 13.35
C HIS A 115 -8.33 11.49 12.08
N PHE A 116 -7.08 11.37 11.64
CA PHE A 116 -6.60 12.03 10.42
C PHE A 116 -5.57 11.16 9.70
N LEU A 117 -5.39 11.42 8.42
CA LEU A 117 -4.37 10.81 7.57
C LEU A 117 -3.27 11.83 7.31
N LEU A 118 -2.03 11.45 7.55
CA LEU A 118 -0.84 12.18 7.13
C LEU A 118 -0.23 11.48 5.91
N PRO A 119 -0.36 12.03 4.69
CA PRO A 119 0.24 11.43 3.51
C PRO A 119 1.76 11.31 3.67
N ALA A 120 2.33 10.17 3.25
CA ALA A 120 3.78 9.97 3.23
C ALA A 120 4.43 10.90 2.18
N HIS A 121 3.73 11.12 1.06
CA HIS A 121 4.10 12.08 0.03
C HIS A 121 2.87 12.91 -0.35
N ALA A 122 3.02 14.23 -0.37
CA ALA A 122 1.99 15.14 -0.84
C ALA A 122 2.62 16.34 -1.54
N THR A 123 1.90 16.94 -2.47
CA THR A 123 2.23 18.22 -3.08
C THR A 123 1.29 19.28 -2.54
N VAL A 124 1.83 20.28 -1.83
CA VAL A 124 1.08 21.42 -1.31
C VAL A 124 1.72 22.68 -1.88
N ASP A 125 0.93 23.53 -2.53
CA ASP A 125 1.38 24.78 -3.17
C ASP A 125 2.57 24.59 -4.14
N GLY A 126 2.58 23.47 -4.87
CA GLY A 126 3.64 23.13 -5.82
C GLY A 126 4.93 22.61 -5.19
N LYS A 127 4.99 22.47 -3.86
CA LYS A 127 6.13 21.90 -3.14
C LYS A 127 5.85 20.45 -2.72
N GLU A 128 6.77 19.56 -3.05
CA GLU A 128 6.75 18.18 -2.56
C GLU A 128 7.11 18.15 -1.07
N ILE A 129 6.25 17.51 -0.29
CA ILE A 129 6.41 17.28 1.15
C ILE A 129 6.46 15.77 1.37
N GLU A 130 7.53 15.32 2.00
CA GLU A 130 7.68 13.96 2.48
C GLU A 130 7.49 13.95 4.00
N THR A 131 6.64 13.05 4.49
CA THR A 131 6.36 12.88 5.92
C THR A 131 6.97 11.57 6.38
N ASN A 132 7.93 11.62 7.29
CA ASN A 132 8.47 10.43 7.92
C ASN A 132 7.76 10.10 9.23
N LEU A 133 7.89 8.85 9.68
CA LEU A 133 7.34 8.42 10.96
C LEU A 133 7.86 9.25 12.15
N SER A 134 9.11 9.72 12.07
CA SER A 134 9.68 10.66 13.05
C SER A 134 8.92 11.98 13.13
N ASP A 135 8.50 12.51 11.98
CA ASP A 135 7.75 13.77 11.90
C ASP A 135 6.35 13.61 12.51
N VAL A 136 5.72 12.45 12.27
CA VAL A 136 4.44 12.08 12.89
C VAL A 136 4.56 12.04 14.41
N PHE A 137 5.57 11.36 14.95
CA PHE A 137 5.77 11.30 16.40
C PHE A 137 6.13 12.66 17.00
N ARG A 138 6.89 13.49 16.28
CA ARG A 138 7.20 14.87 16.71
C ARG A 138 5.93 15.71 16.81
N LEU A 139 5.06 15.66 15.80
CA LEU A 139 3.76 16.32 15.83
C LEU A 139 2.89 15.85 17.00
N LEU A 140 2.86 14.53 17.26
CA LEU A 140 2.07 13.97 18.35
C LEU A 140 2.61 14.36 19.73
N ALA A 141 3.93 14.40 19.89
CA ALA A 141 4.55 14.88 21.12
C ALA A 141 4.19 16.36 21.39
N GLU A 142 4.18 17.20 20.37
CA GLU A 142 3.76 18.61 20.50
C GLU A 142 2.28 18.74 20.93
N LEU A 143 1.40 17.88 20.42
CA LEU A 143 -0.02 17.85 20.81
C LEU A 143 -0.24 17.31 22.23
N GLN A 144 0.58 16.34 22.67
CA GLN A 144 0.55 15.87 24.05
C GLN A 144 1.01 16.96 25.03
N MET A 145 2.08 17.69 24.69
CA MET A 145 2.58 18.79 25.52
C MET A 145 1.57 19.94 25.67
N SER A 146 0.77 20.22 24.64
CA SER A 146 -0.32 21.21 24.74
C SER A 146 -1.59 20.68 25.42
N CYS A 147 -1.55 19.46 25.96
CA CYS A 147 -2.67 18.75 26.58
C CYS A 147 -3.91 18.64 25.66
N ASP A 148 -3.67 18.53 24.35
CA ASP A 148 -4.74 18.42 23.36
C ASP A 148 -5.18 16.97 23.12
N ILE A 149 -4.27 16.01 23.33
CA ILE A 149 -4.50 14.58 23.21
C ILE A 149 -4.11 13.85 24.49
N GLU A 150 -4.91 12.86 24.88
CA GLU A 150 -4.66 11.95 26.00
C GLU A 150 -3.85 10.74 25.54
N ASP A 151 -4.34 10.07 24.49
CA ASP A 151 -3.74 8.87 23.91
C ASP A 151 -3.75 8.97 22.37
N TYR A 152 -2.86 8.22 21.72
CA TYR A 152 -2.85 8.11 20.27
C TYR A 152 -2.41 6.72 19.78
N THR A 153 -2.85 6.38 18.57
CA THR A 153 -2.41 5.22 17.81
C THR A 153 -1.98 5.68 16.42
N VAL A 154 -0.82 5.22 15.96
CA VAL A 154 -0.32 5.47 14.61
C VAL A 154 -0.28 4.16 13.85
N ASN A 155 -0.97 4.11 12.71
CA ASN A 155 -0.98 2.97 11.81
C ASN A 155 -0.45 3.39 10.43
N GLN A 156 0.54 2.68 9.91
CA GLN A 156 0.94 2.87 8.52
C GLN A 156 -0.10 2.25 7.59
N SER A 157 -0.32 2.89 6.44
CA SER A 157 -1.16 2.34 5.37
C SER A 157 -0.72 0.92 5.00
N SER A 158 -1.70 0.04 4.78
CA SER A 158 -1.44 -1.36 4.46
C SER A 158 -1.10 -1.56 2.97
N LEU A 159 -0.63 -2.76 2.62
CA LEU A 159 -0.35 -3.11 1.23
C LEU A 159 -1.64 -3.08 0.38
N GLU A 160 -2.78 -3.42 0.99
CA GLU A 160 -4.11 -3.30 0.39
C GLU A 160 -4.44 -1.84 0.07
N GLN A 161 -4.22 -0.92 1.01
CA GLN A 161 -4.49 0.50 0.77
C GLN A 161 -3.55 1.09 -0.30
N MET A 162 -2.29 0.66 -0.30
CA MET A 162 -1.33 1.01 -1.35
C MET A 162 -1.80 0.49 -2.72
N PHE A 163 -2.27 -0.75 -2.79
CA PHE A 163 -2.81 -1.33 -4.02
C PHE A 163 -4.05 -0.55 -4.51
N LEU A 164 -4.99 -0.22 -3.61
CA LEU A 164 -6.17 0.57 -3.95
C LEU A 164 -5.80 1.95 -4.48
N ASN A 165 -4.95 2.70 -3.78
CA ASN A 165 -4.48 4.02 -4.26
C ASN A 165 -3.79 3.93 -5.63
N PHE A 166 -3.11 2.83 -5.89
CA PHE A 166 -2.41 2.58 -7.14
C PHE A 166 -3.37 2.24 -8.29
N THR A 167 -4.50 1.60 -7.99
CA THR A 167 -5.60 1.34 -8.94
C THR A 167 -6.54 2.53 -9.12
N GLU A 168 -6.77 3.36 -8.10
CA GLU A 168 -7.70 4.50 -8.14
C GLU A 168 -7.17 5.68 -8.97
N ARG A 169 -5.85 5.83 -9.11
CA ARG A 169 -5.24 6.80 -10.04
C ARG A 169 -5.57 6.55 -11.52
N THR A 170 -6.26 5.46 -11.83
CA THR A 170 -6.66 5.09 -13.19
C THR A 170 -7.88 5.89 -13.68
N SER A 171 -8.77 6.35 -12.80
CA SER A 171 -10.02 7.00 -13.25
C SER A 171 -9.85 8.42 -13.81
N ILE A 172 -8.68 9.06 -13.64
CA ILE A 172 -8.45 10.45 -14.08
C ILE A 172 -7.60 10.52 -15.36
N LEU A 173 -6.93 9.44 -15.77
CA LEU A 173 -6.05 9.43 -16.96
C LEU A 173 -6.53 8.51 -18.09
N GLU A 174 -7.64 7.78 -17.93
CA GLU A 174 -8.25 6.99 -19.01
C GLU A 174 -9.33 7.73 -19.84
N SER A 175 -9.49 9.05 -19.67
CA SER A 175 -10.38 9.86 -20.52
C SER A 175 -9.70 10.50 -21.74
N ALA A 176 -8.44 10.16 -22.02
CA ALA A 176 -7.74 10.64 -23.21
C ALA A 176 -7.32 9.46 -24.11
N GLU A 177 -8.28 9.04 -24.94
CA GLU A 177 -8.12 8.61 -26.34
C GLU A 177 -7.08 7.52 -26.66
N GLU A 178 -7.55 6.29 -26.89
CA GLU A 178 -6.92 5.37 -27.85
C GLU A 178 -8.01 4.86 -28.83
N PRO A 179 -7.91 5.14 -30.14
CA PRO A 179 -8.90 4.69 -31.11
C PRO A 179 -8.82 3.17 -31.33
N PRO A 180 -9.94 2.51 -31.70
CA PRO A 180 -9.97 1.06 -31.86
C PRO A 180 -8.99 0.58 -32.95
N PRO A 181 -8.31 -0.56 -32.74
CA PRO A 181 -7.37 -1.09 -33.72
C PRO A 181 -8.10 -1.45 -35.02
N PRO A 182 -7.48 -1.23 -36.20
CA PRO A 182 -8.11 -1.50 -37.47
C PRO A 182 -8.39 -3.00 -37.63
N ALA A 183 -9.63 -3.32 -38.03
CA ALA A 183 -10.05 -4.66 -38.38
C ALA A 183 -9.15 -5.20 -39.50
N ARG A 184 -8.35 -6.23 -39.21
CA ARG A 184 -7.73 -7.06 -40.24
C ARG A 184 -8.73 -8.11 -40.67
N GLY A 185 -9.22 -7.97 -41.91
CA GLY A 185 -9.96 -9.00 -42.60
C GLY A 185 -9.03 -9.99 -43.31
N CYS A 186 -9.51 -11.24 -43.39
CA CYS A 186 -9.07 -12.40 -44.20
C CYS A 186 -7.68 -12.97 -43.85
N GLU A 187 -7.43 -14.28 -43.78
CA GLU A 187 -7.86 -15.36 -44.68
C GLU A 187 -7.97 -16.73 -43.96
N GLU A 188 -8.72 -17.62 -44.62
CA GLU A 188 -8.96 -19.06 -44.40
C GLU A 188 -7.84 -19.87 -43.75
N LEU A 189 -8.21 -20.68 -42.75
CA LEU A 189 -7.64 -22.01 -42.51
C LEU A 189 -8.77 -22.97 -42.15
N ASP A 190 -9.46 -23.46 -43.19
CA ASP A 190 -10.26 -24.68 -43.14
C ASP A 190 -9.34 -25.90 -42.98
N SER A 191 -9.82 -26.90 -42.23
CA SER A 191 -9.24 -28.26 -42.11
C SER A 191 -7.91 -28.31 -41.33
N VAL A 192 -7.77 -29.01 -40.20
CA VAL A 192 -7.97 -30.46 -40.01
C VAL A 192 -7.97 -30.71 -38.49
N THR A 193 -9.03 -31.34 -37.96
CA THR A 193 -8.97 -32.49 -37.02
C THR A 193 -10.39 -32.87 -36.62
N SER A 194 -11.01 -33.70 -37.45
CA SER A 194 -11.94 -34.73 -36.99
C SER A 194 -11.20 -36.06 -37.09
N LEU A 195 -11.26 -36.84 -36.00
CA LEU A 195 -10.61 -38.12 -35.68
C LEU A 195 -9.25 -38.02 -34.99
#